data_AF-F0TF46-F1
#
_entry.id   AF-F0TF46-F1
#
_cell.length_a   1.000
_cell.length_b   1.000
_cell.length_c   1.000
_cell.angle_alpha   90.00
_cell.angle_beta   90.00
_cell.angle_gamma   90.00
#
_symmetry.space_group_name_H-M   'P 1'
#
loop_
_entity.id
_entity.type
_entity.pdbx_description
1 polymer ?
#
loop_
_entity_poly.entity_id
_entity_poly.type
_entity_poly.pdbx_seq_one_letter_code
_entity_poly.pdbx_strand_id
1 'polypeptide(L)' 'MDKKEKLKIDDQTQTIQGIRISDPDLYKKIRFIVQNNHLEGWQPTEQEINDLVHDETDLSEDYYQIFGEKR' A
#
# COMPACT_ATOMS: atom_id res chain seq x y z
N MET A 1 -19.33 -10.50 15.77
CA MET A 1 -19.35 -9.95 14.41
C MET A 1 -18.03 -9.26 14.21
N ASP A 2 -17.08 -9.95 13.60
CA ASP A 2 -15.78 -9.37 13.25
C ASP A 2 -16.04 -8.26 12.25
N LYS A 3 -15.86 -7.00 12.67
CA LYS A 3 -15.83 -5.87 11.75
C LYS A 3 -14.61 -6.11 10.87
N LYS A 4 -14.80 -6.73 9.70
CA LYS A 4 -13.79 -6.70 8.63
C LYS A 4 -13.53 -5.22 8.35
N GLU A 5 -12.38 -4.72 8.75
CA GLU A 5 -12.03 -3.33 8.48
C GLU A 5 -11.83 -3.24 6.98
N LYS A 6 -12.70 -2.46 6.33
CA LYS A 6 -12.59 -2.22 4.89
C LYS A 6 -11.33 -1.38 4.67
N LEU A 7 -10.52 -1.79 3.69
CA LEU A 7 -9.39 -1.00 3.23
C LEU A 7 -9.85 0.41 2.83
N LYS A 8 -9.26 1.45 3.43
CA LYS A 8 -9.55 2.86 3.12
C LYS A 8 -8.42 3.43 2.28
N ILE A 9 -8.75 3.90 1.08
CA ILE A 9 -7.82 4.57 0.17
C ILE A 9 -8.51 5.85 -0.33
N ASP A 10 -7.79 6.96 -0.29
CA ASP A 10 -8.18 8.24 -0.88
C ASP A 10 -7.11 8.70 -1.87
N ASP A 11 -7.40 8.50 -3.15
CA ASP A 11 -6.53 8.88 -4.27
C ASP A 11 -6.41 10.41 -4.44
N GLN A 12 -7.34 11.22 -3.91
CA GLN A 12 -7.26 12.69 -4.00
C GLN A 12 -6.22 13.26 -3.03
N THR A 13 -6.11 12.66 -1.85
CA THR A 13 -5.18 13.11 -0.80
C THR A 13 -3.94 12.23 -0.68
N GLN A 14 -3.83 11.17 -1.49
CA GLN A 14 -2.80 10.13 -1.42
C GLN A 14 -2.72 9.49 -0.03
N THR A 15 -3.87 9.08 0.50
CA THR A 15 -3.99 8.56 1.86
C THR A 15 -4.39 7.08 1.85
N ILE A 16 -3.68 6.24 2.60
CA ILE A 16 -3.99 4.80 2.77
C ILE A 16 -4.12 4.54 4.27
N GLN A 17 -5.28 4.02 4.71
CA GLN A 17 -5.60 3.77 6.13
C GLN A 17 -5.29 4.96 7.07
N GLY A 18 -5.47 6.20 6.60
CA GLY A 18 -5.18 7.41 7.38
C GLY A 18 -3.75 7.95 7.24
N ILE A 19 -2.83 7.18 6.65
CA ILE A 19 -1.45 7.60 6.39
C ILE A 19 -1.37 8.33 5.04
N ARG A 20 -0.95 9.60 5.09
CA ARG A 20 -0.72 10.42 3.90
C ARG A 20 0.69 10.18 3.35
N ILE A 21 0.78 9.78 2.09
CA ILE A 21 2.03 9.54 1.37
C ILE A 21 2.23 10.69 0.39
N SER A 22 3.22 11.56 0.66
CA SER A 22 3.39 12.79 -0.13
C SER A 22 4.05 12.54 -1.49
N ASP A 23 4.93 11.55 -1.58
CA ASP A 23 5.56 11.14 -2.84
C ASP A 23 4.55 10.35 -3.71
N PRO A 24 4.18 10.83 -4.90
CA PRO A 24 3.20 10.16 -5.77
C PRO A 24 3.65 8.79 -6.29
N ASP A 25 4.94 8.57 -6.50
CA ASP A 25 5.45 7.29 -7.01
C ASP A 25 5.56 6.26 -5.89
N LEU A 26 5.96 6.69 -4.69
CA LEU A 26 5.85 5.85 -3.48
C LEU A 26 4.38 5.49 -3.22
N TYR A 27 3.46 6.46 -3.31
CA TYR A 27 2.02 6.21 -3.12
C TYR A 27 1.51 5.12 -4.05
N LYS A 28 1.83 5.15 -5.35
CA LYS A 28 1.41 4.12 -6.30
C LYS A 28 1.95 2.73 -5.93
N LYS A 29 3.22 2.63 -5.53
CA LYS A 29 3.84 1.36 -5.11
C LYS A 29 3.14 0.80 -3.87
N ILE A 30 3.01 1.61 -2.82
CA ILE A 30 2.36 1.21 -1.56
C ILE A 30 0.91 0.82 -1.81
N ARG A 31 0.14 1.65 -2.53
CA ARG A 31 -1.26 1.38 -2.89
C ARG A 31 -1.41 0.04 -3.56
N PHE A 32 -0.50 -0.28 -4.48
CA PHE A 32 -0.54 -1.54 -5.20
C PHE A 32 -0.27 -2.75 -4.31
N ILE A 33 0.81 -2.73 -3.54
CA ILE A 33 1.15 -3.78 -2.57
C ILE A 33 -0.04 -4.00 -1.63
N VAL A 34 -0.59 -2.91 -1.09
CA VAL A 34 -1.74 -2.94 -0.19
C VAL A 34 -2.98 -3.53 -0.83
N GLN A 35 -3.30 -3.14 -2.06
CA GLN A 35 -4.47 -3.67 -2.77
C GLN A 35 -4.32 -5.15 -3.11
N ASN A 36 -3.17 -5.60 -3.59
CA ASN A 36 -2.96 -7.00 -3.90
C ASN A 36 -3.06 -7.88 -2.65
N ASN A 37 -2.31 -7.52 -1.60
CA ASN A 37 -2.34 -8.28 -0.36
C ASN A 37 -3.73 -8.23 0.29
N HIS A 38 -4.49 -7.14 0.12
CA HIS A 38 -5.88 -7.09 0.58
C HIS A 38 -6.80 -8.07 -0.15
N LEU A 39 -6.62 -8.27 -1.46
CA LEU A 39 -7.34 -9.29 -2.23
C LEU A 39 -7.01 -10.72 -1.73
N GLU A 40 -5.80 -10.92 -1.21
CA GLU A 40 -5.36 -12.18 -0.58
C GLU A 40 -5.84 -12.33 0.87
N GLY A 41 -6.52 -11.32 1.42
CA GLY A 41 -7.14 -11.36 2.74
C GLY A 41 -6.44 -10.55 3.82
N TRP A 42 -5.34 -9.87 3.50
CA TRP A 42 -4.69 -8.95 4.44
C TRP A 42 -5.59 -7.74 4.74
N GLN A 43 -5.67 -7.33 6.00
CA GLN A 43 -6.38 -6.13 6.42
C GLN A 43 -5.39 -5.23 7.13
N PRO A 44 -4.65 -4.39 6.38
CA PRO A 44 -3.58 -3.59 6.97
C PRO A 44 -4.14 -2.58 7.96
N THR A 45 -3.48 -2.48 9.10
CA THR A 45 -3.68 -1.42 10.09
C THR A 45 -2.98 -0.14 9.66
N GLU A 46 -3.34 0.99 10.26
CA GLU A 46 -2.65 2.27 10.07
C GLU A 46 -1.13 2.15 10.35
N GLN A 47 -0.76 1.39 11.38
CA GLN A 47 0.64 1.16 11.75
C GLN A 47 1.39 0.36 10.68
N GLU A 48 0.81 -0.72 10.15
CA GLU A 48 1.46 -1.49 9.07
C GLU A 48 1.64 -0.67 7.80
N ILE A 49 0.69 0.22 7.46
CA ILE A 49 0.88 1.16 6.35
C ILE A 49 1.99 2.16 6.66
N ASN A 50 2.02 2.71 7.87
CA ASN A 50 3.08 3.61 8.29
C ASN A 50 4.45 2.94 8.18
N ASP A 51 4.57 1.71 8.66
CA ASP A 51 5.80 0.93 8.59
C ASP A 51 6.18 0.72 7.12
N LEU A 52 5.26 0.27 6.26
CA LEU A 52 5.52 0.09 4.83
C LEU A 52 5.95 1.38 4.12
N VAL A 53 5.50 2.55 4.57
CA VAL A 53 5.87 3.86 4.00
C VAL A 53 7.27 4.31 4.43
N HIS A 54 7.70 3.94 5.63
CA HIS A 54 8.97 4.38 6.21
C HIS A 54 10.06 3.30 6.19
N ASP A 55 9.70 2.06 5.86
CA ASP A 55 10.66 0.98 5.71
C ASP A 55 11.53 1.27 4.48
N GLU A 56 12.85 1.25 4.67
CA GLU A 56 13.83 1.45 3.59
C GLU A 56 13.96 0.22 2.70
N THR A 57 13.11 -0.80 2.92
CA THR A 57 13.01 -1.97 2.04
C THR A 57 12.73 -1.51 0.62
N ASP A 58 13.48 -2.08 -0.32
CA ASP A 58 13.31 -1.77 -1.73
C ASP A 58 12.00 -2.38 -2.24
N LEU A 59 10.90 -1.65 -2.04
CA LEU A 59 9.55 -2.01 -2.51
C LEU A 59 9.46 -2.07 -4.04
N SER A 60 10.57 -1.80 -4.75
CA SER A 60 10.62 -1.98 -6.19
C SER A 60 10.55 -3.45 -6.59
N GLU A 61 11.08 -4.38 -5.80
CA GLU A 61 11.04 -5.82 -6.16
C GLU A 61 9.59 -6.32 -6.27
N ASP A 62 8.76 -6.08 -5.26
CA ASP A 62 7.34 -6.52 -5.28
C ASP A 62 6.55 -5.84 -6.39
N TYR A 63 6.81 -4.55 -6.63
CA TYR A 63 6.17 -3.83 -7.73
C TYR A 63 6.56 -4.42 -9.10
N TYR A 64 7.84 -4.69 -9.32
CA TYR A 64 8.34 -5.23 -10.58
C TYR A 64 8.00 -6.71 -10.78
N GLN A 65 7.91 -7.52 -9.73
CA GLN A 65 7.48 -8.92 -9.83
C GLN A 65 6.05 -9.03 -10.35
N ILE A 66 5.16 -8.12 -9.95
CA ILE A 66 3.75 -8.20 -10.33
C ILE A 66 3.45 -7.45 -11.64
N PHE A 67 4.20 -6.38 -11.98
CA PHE A 67 3.97 -5.61 -13.22
C PHE A 67 4.99 -5.79 -14.34
N GLY A 68 6.13 -6.43 -14.10
CA GLY A 68 7.05 -6.87 -15.16
C GLY A 68 7.64 -5.80 -16.09
N GLU A 69 7.50 -4.50 -15.83
CA GLU A 69 8.09 -3.47 -16.69
C GLU A 69 9.54 -3.15 -16.28
N LYS A 70 10.45 -4.02 -16.72
CA LYS A 70 11.84 -3.63 -16.97
C LYS A 70 11.89 -3.00 -18.36
N ARG A 71 12.05 -1.68 -18.45
CA ARG A 71 12.48 -1.04 -19.70
C ARG A 71 13.94 -1.35 -19.97
#